data_AF-A0A645HQT6-F1
#
_entry.id   AF-A0A645HQT6-F1
#
_cell.length_a   1.000
_cell.length_b   1.000
_cell.length_c   1.000
_cell.angle_alpha   90.00
_cell.angle_beta   90.00
_cell.angle_gamma   90.00
#
_symmetry.space_group_name_H-M   'P 1'
#
loop_
_entity.id
_entity.type
_entity.pdbx_description
1 polymer ?
#
loop_
_entity_poly.entity_id
_entity_poly.type
_entity_poly.pdbx_seq_one_letter_code
_entity_poly.pdbx_strand_id
1 'polypeptide(L)' 'MGHILENIVYLELLRRGYEVYIGKTDDIEVDFIAINVEGQEYYQVSQTVMEEKRLSENLHLLKQ' A
#
# COMPACT_ATOMS: atom_id res chain seq x y z
N MET A 1 -1.34 12.21 11.77
CA MET A 1 -0.05 11.53 12.04
C MET A 1 0.20 10.31 11.15
N GLY A 2 -0.80 9.77 10.43
CA GLY A 2 -0.60 8.68 9.44
C GLY A 2 0.36 9.05 8.28
N HIS A 3 0.28 10.30 7.81
CA HIS A 3 1.07 10.81 6.68
C HIS A 3 2.60 10.69 6.82
N ILE A 4 3.16 10.67 8.04
CA ILE A 4 4.62 10.51 8.20
C ILE A 4 5.03 9.08 7.86
N LEU A 5 4.27 8.08 8.33
CA LEU A 5 4.58 6.68 8.07
C LEU A 5 4.33 6.34 6.59
N GLU A 6 3.25 6.84 6.01
CA GLU A 6 2.99 6.78 4.56
C GLU A 6 4.17 7.34 3.76
N ASN A 7 4.69 8.52 4.13
CA ASN A 7 5.84 9.13 3.46
C ASN A 7 7.12 8.30 3.61
N ILE A 8 7.36 7.71 4.78
CA ILE A 8 8.51 6.83 5.00
C ILE A 8 8.42 5.61 4.08
N VAL A 9 7.25 4.97 4.00
CA VAL A 9 7.03 3.80 3.13
C VAL A 9 7.19 4.19 1.66
N TYR A 10 6.60 5.32 1.23
CA TYR A 10 6.73 5.83 -0.13
C TYR A 10 8.20 6.05 -0.54
N LEU A 11 8.97 6.74 0.30
CA LEU A 11 10.39 7.00 0.04
C LEU A 11 11.23 5.72 0.03
N GLU A 12 10.90 4.75 0.87
CA GLU A 12 11.58 3.45 0.92
C GLU A 12 11.31 2.62 -0.35
N LEU A 13 10.09 2.65 -0.88
CA LEU A 13 9.74 1.99 -2.15
C LEU A 13 10.49 2.62 -3.33
N LEU A 14 10.53 3.95 -3.41
CA LEU A 14 11.33 4.65 -4.42
C LEU A 14 12.82 4.31 -4.29
N ARG A 15 13.35 4.28 -3.07
CA ARG A 15 14.76 3.92 -2.81
C ARG A 15 15.11 2.51 -3.28
N ARG A 16 14.15 1.58 -3.23
CA ARG A 16 14.29 0.21 -3.74
C ARG A 16 14.11 0.10 -5.26
N GLY A 17 13.86 1.20 -5.95
CA GLY A 17 13.73 1.23 -7.40
C GLY A 17 12.34 0.84 -7.90
N TYR A 18 11.31 0.91 -7.05
CA TYR A 18 9.93 0.76 -7.50
C TYR A 18 9.44 2.06 -8.14
N GLU A 19 8.60 1.90 -9.16
CA GLU A 19 7.66 2.92 -9.58
C GLU A 19 6.43 2.86 -8.67
N VAL A 20 6.07 3.98 -8.03
CA VAL A 20 5.07 4.00 -6.95
C VAL A 20 3.89 4.88 -7.34
N TYR A 21 2.69 4.31 -7.27
CA TYR A 21 1.41 4.94 -7.56
C TYR A 21 0.53 4.97 -6.31
N ILE A 22 -0.37 5.95 -6.21
CA ILE A 22 -1.36 6.06 -5.13
C ILE A 22 -2.70 5.54 -5.66
N GLY A 23 -3.28 4.54 -5.00
CA GLY A 23 -4.50 3.86 -5.47
C GLY A 23 -5.76 4.28 -4.72
N LYS A 24 -6.53 5.21 -5.26
CA LYS A 24 -7.90 5.49 -4.82
C LYS A 24 -8.91 5.07 -5.89
N THR A 25 -9.69 4.05 -5.60
CA THR A 25 -10.92 3.72 -6.37
C THR A 25 -12.09 3.62 -5.40
N ASP A 26 -13.28 4.02 -5.83
CA ASP A 26 -14.47 4.27 -4.99
C ASP A 26 -14.86 3.14 -4.01
N ASP A 27 -14.44 1.89 -4.23
CA ASP A 27 -14.77 0.74 -3.37
C ASP A 27 -13.55 0.09 -2.67
N ILE A 28 -12.30 0.38 -3.07
CA ILE A 28 -11.09 -0.22 -2.48
C ILE A 28 -9.95 0.81 -2.45
N GLU A 29 -9.48 1.15 -1.25
CA GLU A 29 -8.36 2.08 -1.02
C GLU A 29 -7.09 1.29 -0.71
N VAL A 30 -6.04 1.49 -1.51
CA VAL A 30 -4.68 0.99 -1.22
C VAL A 30 -3.75 2.19 -1.19
N ASP A 31 -2.91 2.29 -0.17
CA ASP A 31 -2.05 3.47 -0.02
C ASP A 31 -1.04 3.56 -1.16
N PHE A 32 -0.41 2.43 -1.51
CA PHE A 32 0.56 2.37 -2.61
C PHE A 32 0.43 1.12 -3.48
N ILE A 33 0.61 1.32 -4.78
CA ILE A 33 0.90 0.26 -5.76
C ILE A 33 2.37 0.46 -6.18
N ALA A 34 3.19 -0.55 -5.96
CA ALA A 34 4.62 -0.53 -6.27
C ALA A 34 4.93 -1.51 -7.40
N ILE A 35 5.56 -1.03 -8.46
CA ILE A 35 5.87 -1.82 -9.66
C ILE A 35 7.37 -1.81 -9.89
N ASN A 36 7.95 -2.98 -10.14
CA ASN A 36 9.33 -3.14 -10.58
C ASN A 36 9.44 -4.28 -11.61
N VAL A 37 10.67 -4.70 -11.93
CA VAL A 37 10.93 -5.79 -12.88
C VAL A 37 10.42 -7.16 -12.42
N GLU A 38 10.19 -7.34 -11.11
CA GLU A 38 9.69 -8.58 -10.52
C GLU A 38 8.15 -8.65 -10.52
N GLY A 39 7.48 -7.50 -10.67
CA GLY A 39 6.04 -7.41 -10.83
C GLY A 39 5.40 -6.26 -10.06
N GLN A 40 4.15 -6.47 -9.65
CA GLN A 40 3.32 -5.48 -8.97
C GLN A 40 2.97 -5.93 -7.55
N GLU A 41 3.13 -5.02 -6.60
CA GLU A 41 2.88 -5.22 -5.19
C GLU A 41 1.93 -4.13 -4.65
N TYR A 42 1.09 -4.49 -3.67
CA TYR A 42 0.13 -3.58 -3.05
C TYR A 42 0.47 -3.40 -1.58
N TYR A 43 0.53 -2.15 -1.14
CA TYR A 43 0.89 -1.78 0.23
C TYR A 43 -0.23 -0.97 0.86
N GLN A 44 -0.59 -1.35 2.09
CA GLN A 44 -1.36 -0.52 3.00
C GLN A 44 -0.54 -0.29 4.27
N VAL A 45 -0.56 0.95 4.74
CA VAL A 45 0.20 1.44 5.87
C VAL A 45 -0.75 1.74 7.02
N SER A 46 -0.50 1.12 8.18
CA SER A 46 -1.24 1.39 9.42
C SER A 46 -0.28 1.65 10.59
N GLN A 47 -0.71 2.41 11.58
CA GLN A 47 0.10 2.68 12.77
C GLN A 47 0.07 1.54 13.78
N THR A 48 -0.98 0.71 13.74
CA THR A 48 -1.13 -0.44 14.63
C THR A 48 -1.67 -1.65 13.89
N VAL A 49 -1.25 -2.83 14.32
CA VAL A 49 -1.74 -4.12 13.79
C VAL A 49 -3.23 -4.38 14.10
N MET A 50 -3.87 -3.66 15.03
CA MET A 50 -5.32 -3.78 15.22
C MET A 50 -6.13 -3.25 14.03
N GLU A 51 -5.58 -2.31 13.27
CA GLU A 51 -6.15 -1.80 12.01
C GLU A 51 -5.99 -2.81 10.85
N GLU A 52 -5.02 -3.71 10.94
CA GLU A 52 -4.68 -4.73 9.94
C GLU A 52 -5.79 -5.80 9.76
N LYS A 53 -6.64 -5.98 10.78
CA LYS A 53 -7.74 -6.95 10.73
C LYS A 53 -8.86 -6.54 9.75
N ARG A 54 -9.12 -5.23 9.59
CA ARG A 54 -9.99 -4.69 8.53
C ARG A 54 -9.31 -4.73 7.15
N LEU A 55 -7.99 -4.62 7.13
CA LEU A 55 -7.20 -4.60 5.90
C LEU A 55 -7.13 -5.96 5.20
N SER A 56 -6.98 -7.04 5.98
CA SER A 56 -6.93 -8.41 5.44
C SER A 56 -8.21 -8.80 4.68
N GLU A 57 -9.36 -8.29 5.12
CA GLU A 57 -10.66 -8.50 4.44
C GLU A 57 -10.74 -7.73 3.11
N ASN A 58 -10.14 -6.54 3.01
CA ASN A 58 -10.11 -5.74 1.78
C ASN A 58 -9.09 -6.25 0.75
N LEU A 59 -7.91 -6.72 1.18
CA LEU A 59 -6.89 -7.25 0.27
C LEU A 59 -7.34 -8.53 -0.46
N HIS A 60 -8.25 -9.31 0.14
CA HIS A 60 -8.85 -10.46 -0.52
C HIS A 60 -9.68 -10.08 -1.77
N LEU A 61 -10.23 -8.85 -1.81
CA LEU A 61 -10.99 -8.34 -2.97
C LEU A 61 -10.10 -8.04 -4.17
N LEU A 62 -8.81 -7.74 -3.95
CA LEU A 62 -7.85 -7.39 -5.01
C LEU A 62 -7.26 -8.62 -5.75
N LYS A 63 -7.52 -9.84 -5.27
CA LYS A 63 -6.96 -11.10 -5.82
C LYS A 63 -7.98 -11.96 -6.58
N GLN A 64 -9.13 -11.40 -6.97
CA GLN A 64 -10.18 -12.11 -7.74
C GLN A 64 -10.08 -11.80 -9.23
#